data_AF-A0A1W9GWL5-F1
#
_entry.id   AF-A0A1W9GWL5-F1
#
_cell.length_a   1.000
_cell.length_b   1.000
_cell.length_c   1.000
_cell.angle_alpha   90.00
_cell.angle_beta   90.00
_cell.angle_gamma   90.00
#
_symmetry.space_group_name_H-M   'P 1'
#
loop_
_entity.id
_entity.type
_entity.pdbx_description
1 polymer ?
#
loop_
_entity_poly.entity_id
_entity_poly.type
_entity_poly.pdbx_seq_one_letter_code
_entity_poly.pdbx_strand_id
1 'polypeptide(L)'
;MKKIVINKSYEQFFVSHKAFIRLRELGQAEALQEIDRGAYWPLAAAPEEPSLNRCGALVPRDDKKLVQVVEELGGAANGHAAELKVVEIPDDVQWVINKIDGVEHVSEVHRTWE
;
A
#
# COMPACT_ATOMS: atom_id res chain seq x y z
N MET A 1 12.06 13.80 6.54
CA MET A 1 11.79 12.39 6.88
C MET A 1 10.89 11.84 5.79
N LYS A 2 11.29 10.76 5.13
CA LYS A 2 10.52 10.10 4.08
C LYS A 2 9.71 8.97 4.71
N LYS A 3 8.45 8.84 4.29
CA LYS A 3 7.53 7.80 4.76
C LYS A 3 7.32 6.76 3.68
N ILE A 4 7.36 5.49 4.06
CA ILE A 4 7.20 4.35 3.15
C ILE A 4 6.16 3.40 3.73
N VAL A 5 5.24 2.93 2.91
CA VAL A 5 4.23 1.93 3.29
C VAL A 5 4.71 0.53 2.94
N ILE A 6 4.74 -0.34 3.96
CA ILE A 6 5.11 -1.75 3.85
C ILE A 6 3.98 -2.66 4.31
N ASN A 7 3.97 -3.90 3.83
CA ASN A 7 3.11 -4.98 4.29
C ASN A 7 3.82 -5.85 5.33
N LYS A 8 3.23 -5.98 6.52
CA LYS A 8 3.72 -6.82 7.61
C LYS A 8 3.13 -8.24 7.60
N SER A 9 2.32 -8.58 6.60
CA SER A 9 1.77 -9.92 6.40
C SER A 9 2.51 -10.70 5.30
N TYR A 10 2.32 -12.01 5.28
CA TYR A 10 2.93 -12.97 4.34
C TYR A 10 2.46 -12.80 2.90
N GLU A 11 1.31 -12.17 2.71
CA GLU A 11 0.66 -12.02 1.41
C GLU A 11 1.17 -10.82 0.61
N GLN A 12 0.53 -10.55 -0.52
CA GLN A 12 0.84 -9.40 -1.36
C GLN A 12 0.36 -8.09 -0.72
N PHE A 13 0.88 -6.98 -1.23
CA PHE A 13 0.46 -5.65 -0.79
C PHE A 13 -0.90 -5.30 -1.39
N PHE A 14 -1.95 -5.44 -0.59
CA PHE A 14 -3.31 -5.07 -0.96
C PHE A 14 -3.82 -3.94 -0.08
N VAL A 15 -4.45 -2.95 -0.72
CA VAL A 15 -5.23 -1.91 -0.04
C VAL A 15 -6.70 -2.29 -0.05
N SER A 16 -7.41 -1.98 1.03
CA SER A 16 -8.85 -2.21 1.13
C SER A 16 -9.62 -1.40 0.09
N HIS A 17 -10.88 -1.78 -0.20
CA HIS A 17 -11.76 -0.97 -1.03
C HIS A 17 -11.94 0.44 -0.46
N LYS A 18 -12.03 0.59 0.87
CA LYS A 18 -12.13 1.88 1.53
C LYS A 18 -10.89 2.76 1.28
N ALA A 19 -9.68 2.19 1.36
CA ALA A 19 -8.45 2.89 1.02
C ALA A 19 -8.39 3.24 -0.47
N PHE A 20 -8.81 2.34 -1.36
CA PHE A 20 -8.91 2.60 -2.79
C PHE A 20 -9.84 3.78 -3.11
N ILE A 21 -11.04 3.83 -2.51
CA ILE A 21 -11.96 4.96 -2.68
C ILE A 21 -11.35 6.26 -2.15
N ARG A 22 -10.72 6.21 -0.98
CA ARG A 22 -10.04 7.39 -0.42
C ARG A 22 -8.92 7.91 -1.33
N LEU A 23 -8.13 7.02 -1.94
CA LEU A 23 -7.13 7.41 -2.94
C LEU A 23 -7.76 8.08 -4.17
N ARG A 24 -8.94 7.64 -4.61
CA ARG A 24 -9.69 8.31 -5.70
C ARG A 24 -10.14 9.71 -5.30
N GLU A 25 -10.65 9.89 -4.08
CA GLU A 25 -11.04 11.20 -3.56
C GLU A 25 -9.86 12.18 -3.51
N LEU A 26 -8.66 11.68 -3.19
CA LEU A 26 -7.41 12.44 -3.23
C LEU A 26 -6.84 12.61 -4.65
N GLY A 27 -7.54 12.12 -5.67
CA GLY A 27 -7.15 12.22 -7.08
C GLY A 27 -5.89 11.42 -7.41
N GLN A 28 -5.71 10.23 -6.84
CA GLN A 28 -4.61 9.34 -7.22
C GLN A 28 -4.84 8.78 -8.63
N ALA A 29 -3.85 8.93 -9.51
CA ALA A 29 -4.00 8.60 -10.92
C ALA A 29 -4.30 7.11 -11.15
N GLU A 30 -3.55 6.23 -10.48
CA GLU A 30 -3.71 4.77 -10.56
C GLU A 30 -5.10 4.36 -10.07
N ALA A 31 -5.61 4.99 -9.01
CA ALA A 31 -6.93 4.71 -8.47
C ALA A 31 -8.06 5.19 -9.39
N LEU A 32 -7.87 6.35 -10.06
CA LEU A 32 -8.86 6.94 -10.96
C LEU A 32 -8.98 6.17 -12.29
N GLN A 33 -7.87 5.62 -12.79
CA GLN A 33 -7.84 4.83 -14.02
C GLN A 33 -8.44 3.43 -13.84
N GLU A 34 -8.45 2.91 -12.63
CA GLU A 34 -9.03 1.60 -12.32
C GLU A 34 -10.57 1.66 -12.22
N ILE A 35 -11.23 0.65 -12.79
CA ILE A 35 -12.68 0.48 -12.67
C ILE A 35 -12.99 0.05 -11.24
N ASP A 36 -13.84 0.81 -10.55
CA ASP A 36 -14.35 0.41 -9.23
C ASP A 36 -15.37 -0.72 -9.39
N ARG A 37 -14.90 -1.97 -9.25
CA ARG A 37 -15.77 -3.15 -9.26
C ARG A 37 -16.69 -3.21 -8.04
N GLY A 38 -16.24 -2.66 -6.91
CA GLY A 38 -17.01 -2.63 -5.67
C GLY A 38 -18.29 -1.80 -5.77
N ALA A 39 -18.29 -0.77 -6.63
CA ALA A 39 -19.48 0.04 -6.92
C ALA A 39 -20.63 -0.78 -7.54
N TYR A 40 -20.33 -1.79 -8.34
CA TYR A 40 -21.35 -2.62 -8.99
C TYR A 40 -21.88 -3.75 -8.10
N TRP A 41 -21.08 -4.19 -7.12
CA TRP A 41 -21.45 -5.29 -6.22
C TRP A 41 -21.04 -5.02 -4.77
N PRO A 42 -21.72 -4.09 -4.08
CA PRO A 42 -21.30 -3.59 -2.77
C PRO A 42 -21.26 -4.68 -1.68
N LEU A 43 -22.08 -5.73 -1.80
CA LEU A 43 -22.07 -6.86 -0.87
C LEU A 43 -20.86 -7.80 -1.02
N ALA A 44 -20.13 -7.73 -2.15
CA ALA A 44 -18.89 -8.46 -2.38
C ALA A 44 -17.66 -7.55 -2.35
N ALA A 45 -17.83 -6.27 -2.04
CA ALA A 45 -16.74 -5.30 -1.89
C ALA A 45 -16.09 -5.36 -0.49
N ALA A 46 -16.08 -6.53 0.14
CA ALA A 46 -15.51 -6.70 1.46
C ALA A 46 -13.97 -6.48 1.42
N PRO A 47 -13.34 -6.03 2.52
CA PRO A 47 -11.89 -5.83 2.58
C PRO A 47 -11.08 -7.07 2.22
N GLU A 48 -11.68 -8.26 2.38
CA GLU A 48 -11.09 -9.56 2.12
C GLU A 48 -11.18 -10.02 0.67
N GLU A 49 -11.68 -9.22 -0.27
CA GLU A 49 -11.71 -9.61 -1.69
C GLU A 49 -10.47 -9.06 -2.43
N PRO A 50 -9.45 -9.90 -2.71
CA PRO A 50 -8.17 -9.45 -3.29
C PRO A 50 -8.31 -8.93 -4.73
N SER A 51 -9.41 -9.25 -5.41
CA SER A 51 -9.63 -8.86 -6.81
C SER A 51 -10.27 -7.47 -7.00
N LEU A 52 -10.53 -6.72 -5.92
CA LEU A 52 -11.25 -5.44 -6.01
C LEU A 52 -10.44 -4.31 -6.64
N ASN A 53 -9.12 -4.25 -6.40
CA ASN A 53 -8.26 -3.23 -6.99
C ASN A 53 -6.80 -3.70 -7.10
N ARG A 54 -6.09 -3.17 -8.09
CA ARG A 54 -4.65 -3.31 -8.29
C ARG A 54 -3.88 -2.06 -7.88
N CYS A 55 -4.59 -0.98 -7.55
CA CYS A 55 -4.04 0.29 -7.10
C CYS A 55 -2.95 0.11 -6.03
N GLY A 56 -3.16 -0.75 -5.03
CA GLY A 56 -2.14 -1.03 -4.00
C GLY A 56 -0.78 -1.48 -4.57
N ALA A 57 -0.76 -2.25 -5.65
CA ALA A 57 0.47 -2.72 -6.28
C ALA A 57 1.10 -1.70 -7.25
N LEU A 58 0.32 -0.73 -7.74
CA LEU A 58 0.75 0.25 -8.74
C LEU A 58 1.21 1.57 -8.13
N VAL A 59 0.63 1.97 -6.99
CA VAL A 59 1.00 3.21 -6.32
C VAL A 59 2.40 3.07 -5.69
N PRO A 60 3.31 4.05 -5.91
CA PRO A 60 4.63 4.04 -5.28
C PRO A 60 4.53 3.92 -3.75
N ARG A 61 5.43 3.15 -3.13
CA ARG A 61 5.36 2.89 -1.69
C ARG A 61 5.67 4.12 -0.82
N ASP A 62 6.29 5.15 -1.40
CA ASP A 62 6.54 6.46 -0.79
C ASP A 62 5.58 7.56 -1.28
N ASP A 63 4.50 7.19 -1.97
CA ASP A 63 3.48 8.14 -2.40
C ASP A 63 2.81 8.81 -1.19
N LYS A 64 2.74 10.14 -1.21
CA LYS A 64 2.23 10.95 -0.09
C LYS A 64 0.76 10.67 0.21
N LYS A 65 -0.05 10.40 -0.81
CA LYS A 65 -1.48 10.10 -0.64
C LYS A 65 -1.65 8.68 -0.11
N LEU A 66 -0.85 7.72 -0.57
CA LEU A 66 -0.83 6.38 0.01
C LEU A 66 -0.51 6.41 1.50
N VAL A 67 0.56 7.12 1.88
CA VAL A 67 0.94 7.33 3.28
C VAL A 67 -0.21 7.96 4.06
N GLN A 68 -0.76 9.06 3.55
CA GLN A 68 -1.89 9.75 4.19
C GLN A 68 -3.07 8.80 4.42
N VAL A 69 -3.47 8.00 3.42
CA VAL A 69 -4.60 7.08 3.54
C VAL A 69 -4.36 5.99 4.58
N VAL A 70 -3.14 5.43 4.64
CA VAL A 70 -2.80 4.39 5.62
C VAL A 70 -2.76 4.97 7.03
N GLU A 71 -2.24 6.19 7.22
CA GLU A 71 -2.26 6.86 8.52
C GLU A 71 -3.69 7.25 8.95
N GLU A 72 -4.51 7.74 8.02
CA GLU A 72 -5.91 8.13 8.27
C GLU A 72 -6.80 6.93 8.63
N LEU A 73 -6.65 5.81 7.92
CA LEU A 73 -7.55 4.66 8.05
C LEU A 73 -7.02 3.56 8.98
N GLY A 74 -5.72 3.56 9.30
CA GLY A 74 -5.07 2.52 10.09
C GLY A 74 -5.39 1.12 9.53
N GLY A 75 -5.83 0.21 10.41
CA GLY A 75 -6.20 -1.16 10.01
C GLY A 75 -7.33 -1.24 8.97
N ALA A 76 -8.17 -0.21 8.83
CA ALA A 76 -9.18 -0.18 7.77
C ALA A 76 -8.60 0.05 6.36
N ALA A 77 -7.31 0.39 6.26
CA ALA A 77 -6.60 0.44 4.98
C ALA A 77 -6.18 -0.96 4.48
N ASN A 78 -6.16 -1.96 5.36
CA ASN A 78 -5.67 -3.30 5.04
C ASN A 78 -6.61 -4.01 4.06
N GLY A 79 -6.09 -4.36 2.89
CA GLY A 79 -6.78 -5.24 1.96
C GLY A 79 -6.68 -6.70 2.38
N HIS A 80 -7.03 -7.60 1.46
CA HIS A 80 -7.04 -9.04 1.70
C HIS A 80 -5.73 -9.53 2.30
N ALA A 81 -5.82 -10.07 3.52
CA ALA A 81 -4.69 -10.65 4.26
C ALA A 81 -3.45 -9.75 4.34
N ALA A 82 -3.62 -8.42 4.29
CA ALA A 82 -2.54 -7.44 4.41
C ALA A 82 -2.49 -6.83 5.82
N GLU A 83 -1.30 -6.39 6.22
CA GLU A 83 -1.10 -5.58 7.43
C GLU A 83 -0.22 -4.38 7.07
N LEU A 84 -0.84 -3.27 6.69
CA LEU A 84 -0.12 -2.11 6.18
C LEU A 84 0.46 -1.28 7.33
N LYS A 85 1.72 -0.87 7.17
CA LYS A 85 2.44 -0.05 8.16
C LYS A 85 3.25 1.03 7.46
N VAL A 86 3.23 2.23 8.02
CA VAL A 86 4.11 3.33 7.61
C VAL A 86 5.43 3.26 8.41
N VAL A 87 6.55 3.37 7.70
CA VAL A 87 7.90 3.44 8.25
C VAL A 87 8.54 4.75 7.84
N GLU A 88 9.22 5.41 8.78
CA GLU A 88 9.97 6.64 8.53
C GLU A 88 11.45 6.32 8.32
N ILE A 89 12.05 6.95 7.31
CA ILE A 89 13.48 6.89 7.01
C ILE A 89 14.03 8.31 6.76
N PRO A 90 15.36 8.51 6.80
CA PRO A 90 15.97 9.77 6.36
C PRO A 90 15.61 10.14 4.90
N ASP A 91 15.60 11.43 4.55
CA ASP A 91 15.22 11.86 3.19
C ASP A 91 16.30 11.57 2.14
N ASP A 92 17.56 11.51 2.58
CA ASP A 92 18.77 11.48 1.79
C ASP A 92 19.34 10.08 1.55
N VAL A 93 18.59 9.03 1.95
CA VAL A 93 18.99 7.64 1.75
C VAL A 93 18.23 6.98 0.61
N GLN A 94 18.97 6.22 -0.20
CA GLN A 94 18.37 5.28 -1.16
C GLN A 94 17.89 4.04 -0.39
N TRP A 95 16.72 3.53 -0.73
CA TRP A 95 16.08 2.46 0.01
C TRP A 95 15.58 1.35 -0.92
N VAL A 96 15.41 0.16 -0.34
CA VAL A 96 14.82 -1.00 -0.97
C VAL A 96 13.89 -1.69 0.02
N ILE A 97 12.82 -2.32 -0.48
CA ILE A 97 11.99 -3.21 0.33
C ILE A 97 12.50 -4.64 0.15
N ASN A 98 12.84 -5.27 1.26
CA ASN A 98 13.21 -6.67 1.34
C ASN A 98 12.11 -7.47 2.06
N LYS A 99 11.92 -8.73 1.68
CA LYS A 99 10.99 -9.64 2.35
C LYS A 99 11.80 -10.64 3.17
N ILE A 100 11.72 -10.54 4.49
CA ILE A 100 12.40 -11.43 5.44
C ILE A 100 11.32 -12.18 6.20
N ASP A 101 11.36 -13.51 6.19
CA ASP A 101 10.33 -14.37 6.80
C ASP A 101 8.89 -14.01 6.42
N GLY A 102 8.70 -13.68 5.14
CA GLY A 102 7.37 -13.35 4.61
C GLY A 102 6.92 -11.91 4.88
N VAL A 103 7.69 -11.11 5.61
CA VAL A 103 7.29 -9.77 6.05
C VAL A 103 8.14 -8.72 5.33
N GLU A 104 7.53 -7.62 4.88
CA GLU A 104 8.31 -6.53 4.27
C GLU A 104 9.10 -5.73 5.32
N HIS A 105 10.32 -5.36 4.94
CA HIS A 105 11.24 -4.50 5.68
C HIS A 105 11.83 -3.46 4.73
N VAL A 106 11.91 -2.20 5.16
CA VAL A 106 12.66 -1.18 4.44
C VAL A 106 14.11 -1.20 4.94
N SER A 107 15.07 -1.23 4.01
CA SER A 107 16.49 -1.09 4.32
C SER A 107 17.17 -0.13 3.34
N GLU A 108 18.25 0.49 3.79
CA GLU A 108 19.10 1.30 2.90
C GLU A 108 19.81 0.42 1.85
N VAL A 109 20.02 1.00 0.67
CA VAL A 109 20.80 0.37 -0.39
C VAL A 109 22.28 0.56 -0.08
N HIS A 110 23.00 -0.54 0.17
CA HIS A 110 24.43 -0.52 0.47
C HIS A 110 25.26 -0.85 -0.77
N ARG A 111 26.51 -0.35 -0.81
CA ARG A 111 27.49 -0.74 -1.83
C ARG A 111 27.97 -2.17 -1.57
N THR A 112 28.06 -2.96 -2.64
CA THR A 112 28.68 -4.28 -2.63
C THR A 112 29.94 -4.25 -3.51
N TRP A 113 30.94 -5.05 -3.16
CA TRP A 113 32.20 -5.18 -3.90
C TRP A 113 32.46 -6.67 -4.12
N GLU A 114 33.00 -7.01 -5.29
CA GLU A 114 33.41 -8.37 -5.68
C GLU A 114 34.90 -8.61 -5.43
#